data_AF-A0A0F9LQF5-F1
#
_entry.id   AF-A0A0F9LQF5-F1
#
_cell.length_a   1.000
_cell.length_b   1.000
_cell.length_c   1.000
_cell.angle_alpha   90.00
_cell.angle_beta   90.00
_cell.angle_gamma   90.00
#
_symmetry.space_group_name_H-M   'P 1'
#
loop_
_entity.id
_entity.type
_entity.pdbx_description
1 polymer ?
#
loop_
_entity_poly.entity_id
_entity_poly.type
_entity_poly.pdbx_seq_one_letter_code
_entity_poly.pdbx_strand_id
1 'polypeptide(L)'
;MGVKLQNIINREIIGYPQLAGSIIAVDAPNIVMALFNFARKNPDGTNAGLILDRTQRPISHLYGLLYRLNFYYNKKIFPIFCFDGRDSELKRQITKDQLKDFRFTQKWYEAALKSGNREKAKEIALSKEYLWQNVILESKQLLGALGVPYIESPASAESQCAYLVKQGIANYSNSQDFDSLLFGCPSLLQNLSKSLR
;
A
#
# COMPACT_ATOMS: atom_id res chain seq x y z
N MET A 1 -11.71 2.94 -4.22
CA MET A 1 -12.68 3.75 -4.99
C MET A 1 -11.82 4.64 -5.87
N GLY A 2 -11.47 4.16 -7.07
CA GLY A 2 -10.70 4.95 -8.05
C GLY A 2 -11.60 5.52 -9.13
N VAL A 3 -11.05 6.39 -9.97
CA VAL A 3 -11.80 6.99 -11.08
C VAL A 3 -12.02 5.97 -12.21
N LYS A 4 -13.26 5.86 -12.70
CA LYS A 4 -13.65 4.90 -13.74
C LYS A 4 -13.26 5.39 -15.14
N LEU A 5 -11.96 5.37 -15.45
CA LEU A 5 -11.43 5.79 -16.77
C LEU A 5 -11.20 4.61 -17.73
N GLN A 6 -11.62 3.41 -17.35
CA GLN A 6 -11.25 2.16 -18.03
C GLN A 6 -11.63 2.13 -19.53
N ASN A 7 -12.74 2.76 -19.91
CA ASN A 7 -13.31 2.72 -21.25
C ASN A 7 -12.78 3.82 -22.18
N ILE A 8 -12.03 4.79 -21.66
CA ILE A 8 -11.57 5.96 -22.43
C ILE A 8 -10.03 6.03 -22.53
N ILE A 9 -9.33 5.15 -21.85
CA ILE A 9 -7.87 5.08 -21.87
C ILE A 9 -7.41 4.01 -22.87
N ASN A 10 -6.51 4.39 -23.77
CA ASN A 10 -5.80 3.45 -24.62
C ASN A 10 -4.82 2.63 -23.77
N ARG A 11 -4.85 1.31 -23.93
CA ARG A 11 -3.98 0.39 -23.19
C ARG A 11 -3.14 -0.41 -24.17
N GLU A 12 -1.89 -0.57 -23.82
CA GLU A 12 -0.97 -1.46 -24.52
C GLU A 12 -0.55 -2.58 -23.56
N ILE A 13 -0.48 -3.79 -24.10
CA ILE A 13 0.02 -4.94 -23.36
C ILE A 13 1.54 -4.95 -23.51
N ILE A 14 2.23 -4.90 -22.39
CA ILE A 14 3.69 -5.00 -22.35
C ILE A 14 4.11 -6.28 -21.63
N GLY A 15 5.17 -6.92 -22.12
CA GLY A 15 5.76 -8.08 -21.48
C GLY A 15 6.79 -7.68 -20.42
N TYR A 16 7.13 -8.64 -19.55
CA TYR A 16 8.19 -8.45 -18.56
C TYR A 16 9.58 -8.15 -19.16
N PRO A 17 9.99 -8.73 -20.32
CA PRO A 17 11.28 -8.40 -20.93
C PRO A 17 11.42 -6.91 -21.25
N GLN A 18 10.34 -6.24 -21.67
CA GLN A 18 10.34 -4.79 -21.94
C GLN A 18 10.49 -3.93 -20.68
N LEU A 19 10.15 -4.48 -19.50
CA LEU A 19 10.27 -3.78 -18.22
C LEU A 19 11.60 -4.00 -17.51
N ALA A 20 12.43 -4.94 -17.99
CA ALA A 20 13.73 -5.19 -17.40
C ALA A 20 14.62 -3.94 -17.47
N GLY A 21 15.20 -3.55 -16.34
CA GLY A 21 15.99 -2.32 -16.19
C GLY A 21 15.17 -1.08 -15.82
N SER A 22 13.84 -1.14 -15.88
CA SER A 22 12.98 0.01 -15.58
C SER A 22 12.92 0.30 -14.08
N ILE A 23 12.89 1.59 -13.76
CA ILE A 23 12.54 2.10 -12.44
C ILE A 23 11.02 2.34 -12.41
N ILE A 24 10.34 1.83 -11.40
CA ILE A 24 8.88 1.91 -11.27
C ILE A 24 8.51 2.60 -9.96
N ALA A 25 7.77 3.70 -10.06
CA ALA A 25 7.18 4.39 -8.91
C ALA A 25 5.90 3.67 -8.48
N VAL A 26 5.94 2.99 -7.34
CA VAL A 26 4.86 2.14 -6.84
C VAL A 26 3.99 2.93 -5.87
N ASP A 27 2.69 2.98 -6.15
CA ASP A 27 1.69 3.48 -5.21
C ASP A 27 1.56 2.48 -4.03
N ALA A 28 2.24 2.79 -2.93
CA ALA A 28 2.37 1.87 -1.82
C ALA A 28 1.02 1.60 -1.12
N PRO A 29 0.17 2.60 -0.79
CA PRO A 29 -1.16 2.36 -0.22
C PRO A 29 -2.01 1.40 -1.06
N ASN A 30 -2.08 1.58 -2.38
CA ASN A 30 -2.84 0.69 -3.26
C ASN A 30 -2.30 -0.74 -3.23
N ILE A 31 -0.99 -0.90 -3.39
CA ILE A 31 -0.36 -2.22 -3.42
C ILE A 31 -0.41 -2.91 -2.05
N VAL A 32 -0.09 -2.20 -0.96
CA VAL A 32 -0.12 -2.74 0.41
C VAL A 32 -1.55 -3.15 0.79
N MET A 33 -2.56 -2.37 0.43
CA MET A 33 -3.96 -2.75 0.65
C MET A 33 -4.33 -4.02 -0.11
N ALA A 34 -3.91 -4.14 -1.38
CA ALA A 34 -4.15 -5.35 -2.17
C ALA A 34 -3.44 -6.58 -1.57
N LEU A 35 -2.23 -6.41 -1.05
CA LEU A 35 -1.46 -7.47 -0.39
C LEU A 35 -2.04 -7.83 0.99
N PHE A 36 -2.55 -6.85 1.73
CA PHE A 36 -3.21 -7.07 3.01
C PHE A 36 -4.48 -7.90 2.83
N ASN A 37 -5.31 -7.53 1.85
CA ASN A 37 -6.54 -8.23 1.49
C ASN A 37 -6.30 -9.56 0.75
N PHE A 38 -5.06 -9.86 0.38
CA PHE A 38 -4.70 -11.12 -0.24
C PHE A 38 -4.84 -12.25 0.79
N ALA A 39 -6.00 -12.90 0.79
CA ALA A 39 -6.23 -14.11 1.56
C ALA A 39 -5.42 -15.28 0.96
N ARG A 40 -4.79 -16.10 1.82
CA ARG A 40 -4.30 -17.40 1.35
C ARG A 40 -5.51 -18.23 0.92
N LYS A 41 -5.34 -19.06 -0.10
CA LYS A 41 -6.27 -20.16 -0.37
C LYS A 41 -5.73 -21.40 0.32
N ASN A 42 -6.62 -22.12 0.99
CA ASN A 42 -6.37 -23.47 1.44
C ASN A 42 -6.14 -24.39 0.22
N PRO A 43 -5.53 -25.58 0.40
CA PRO A 43 -5.36 -26.56 -0.68
C PRO A 43 -6.67 -26.97 -1.38
N ASP A 44 -7.79 -26.85 -0.68
CA ASP A 44 -9.16 -27.11 -1.16
C ASP A 44 -9.78 -25.92 -1.93
N GLY A 45 -9.04 -24.81 -2.11
CA GLY A 45 -9.50 -23.62 -2.81
C GLY A 45 -10.31 -22.64 -1.96
N THR A 46 -10.63 -22.95 -0.70
CA THR A 46 -11.33 -22.04 0.22
C THR A 46 -10.42 -20.94 0.73
N ASN A 47 -10.97 -19.76 1.05
CA ASN A 47 -10.17 -18.68 1.61
C ASN A 47 -9.74 -19.01 3.05
N ALA A 48 -8.44 -19.14 3.27
CA ALA A 48 -7.80 -19.42 4.56
C ALA A 48 -7.70 -18.18 5.48
N GLY A 49 -8.31 -17.06 5.08
CA GLY A 49 -8.25 -15.79 5.82
C GLY A 49 -6.89 -15.09 5.71
N LEU A 50 -6.67 -14.15 6.63
CA LEU A 50 -5.43 -13.38 6.73
C LEU A 50 -4.30 -14.24 7.30
N ILE A 51 -3.06 -13.97 6.91
CA ILE A 51 -1.87 -14.57 7.51
C ILE A 51 -1.65 -13.85 8.84
N LEU A 52 -1.59 -14.61 9.93
CA LEU A 52 -1.41 -14.08 11.29
C LEU A 52 -0.04 -14.50 11.86
N ASP A 53 0.50 -13.68 12.77
CA ASP A 53 1.63 -14.06 13.61
C ASP A 53 1.20 -14.90 14.84
N ARG A 54 2.16 -15.32 15.67
CA ARG A 54 1.88 -16.08 16.92
C ARG A 54 0.97 -15.34 17.91
N THR A 55 0.84 -14.03 17.77
CA THR A 55 -0.01 -13.17 18.61
C THR A 55 -1.37 -12.89 17.97
N GLN A 56 -1.71 -13.57 16.87
CA GLN A 56 -2.94 -13.37 16.09
C GLN A 56 -3.04 -11.99 15.42
N ARG A 57 -1.91 -11.29 15.20
CA ARG A 57 -1.90 -10.03 14.44
C ARG A 57 -1.72 -10.32 12.95
N PRO A 58 -2.44 -9.62 12.06
CA PRO A 58 -2.34 -9.88 10.63
C PRO A 58 -1.05 -9.32 10.02
N ILE A 59 -0.29 -10.20 9.38
CA ILE A 59 1.01 -9.93 8.73
C ILE A 59 0.98 -10.20 7.22
N SER A 60 -0.21 -10.39 6.62
CA SER A 60 -0.39 -10.66 5.18
C SER A 60 0.37 -9.68 4.30
N HIS A 61 0.38 -8.40 4.68
CA HIS A 61 1.05 -7.33 3.96
C HIS A 61 2.58 -7.50 3.90
N LEU A 62 3.22 -7.90 5.01
CA LEU A 62 4.67 -8.15 5.06
C LEU A 62 5.05 -9.34 4.20
N TYR A 63 4.30 -10.44 4.33
CA TYR A 63 4.50 -11.62 3.51
C TYR A 63 4.33 -11.27 2.03
N GLY A 64 3.23 -10.59 1.69
CA GLY A 64 2.95 -10.14 0.33
C GLY A 64 4.05 -9.25 -0.23
N LEU A 65 4.59 -8.31 0.56
CA LEU A 65 5.68 -7.43 0.16
C LEU A 65 6.95 -8.22 -0.15
N LEU A 66 7.34 -9.19 0.68
CA LEU A 66 8.50 -10.04 0.40
C LEU A 66 8.39 -10.76 -0.95
N TYR A 67 7.25 -11.38 -1.24
CA TYR A 67 7.01 -12.03 -2.52
C TYR A 67 7.02 -11.04 -3.68
N ARG A 68 6.46 -9.85 -3.46
CA ARG A 68 6.39 -8.77 -4.44
C ARG A 68 7.78 -8.24 -4.80
N LEU A 69 8.62 -8.01 -3.81
CA LEU A 69 10.00 -7.57 -3.99
C LEU A 69 10.80 -8.64 -4.74
N ASN A 70 10.69 -9.91 -4.32
CA ASN A 70 11.32 -11.01 -5.03
C ASN A 70 10.88 -11.07 -6.51
N PHE A 71 9.59 -10.84 -6.79
CA PHE A 71 9.10 -10.73 -8.16
C PHE A 71 9.76 -9.58 -8.93
N TYR A 72 9.79 -8.36 -8.39
CA TYR A 72 10.38 -7.20 -9.07
C TYR A 72 11.86 -7.44 -9.40
N TYR A 73 12.67 -7.82 -8.41
CA TYR A 73 14.10 -8.02 -8.61
C TYR A 73 14.41 -9.20 -9.54
N ASN A 74 13.66 -10.31 -9.47
CA ASN A 74 13.82 -11.43 -10.42
C ASN A 74 13.52 -11.03 -11.88
N LYS A 75 12.66 -10.03 -12.07
CA LYS A 75 12.35 -9.46 -13.40
C LYS A 75 13.24 -8.26 -13.75
N LYS A 76 14.27 -7.96 -12.93
CA LYS A 76 15.17 -6.80 -13.08
C LYS A 76 14.41 -5.46 -13.08
N ILE A 77 13.32 -5.39 -12.32
CA ILE A 77 12.53 -4.18 -12.11
C ILE A 77 12.95 -3.54 -10.79
N PHE A 78 13.15 -2.23 -10.79
CA PHE A 78 13.61 -1.49 -9.61
C PHE A 78 12.48 -0.62 -9.04
N PRO A 79 11.85 -1.01 -7.93
CA PRO A 79 10.72 -0.28 -7.37
C PRO A 79 11.17 0.89 -6.48
N ILE A 80 10.44 2.00 -6.54
CA ILE A 80 10.46 3.09 -5.55
C ILE A 80 9.05 3.19 -4.96
N PHE A 81 8.88 2.87 -3.67
CA PHE A 81 7.56 2.91 -3.04
C PHE A 81 7.21 4.33 -2.59
N CYS A 82 6.10 4.87 -3.09
CA CYS A 82 5.57 6.16 -2.66
C CYS A 82 4.44 5.92 -1.65
N PHE A 83 4.58 6.49 -0.46
CA PHE A 83 3.57 6.46 0.59
C PHE A 83 2.82 7.78 0.67
N ASP A 84 1.57 7.74 1.13
CA ASP A 84 0.82 8.94 1.44
C ASP A 84 1.52 9.76 2.53
N GLY A 85 1.35 11.06 2.41
CA GLY A 85 1.80 12.04 3.37
C GLY A 85 0.83 12.25 4.50
N ARG A 86 1.04 13.34 5.23
CA ARG A 86 0.04 13.82 6.18
C ARG A 86 -1.16 14.36 5.39
N ASP A 87 -2.37 13.97 5.80
CA ASP A 87 -3.59 14.59 5.28
C ASP A 87 -3.52 16.12 5.45
N SER A 88 -3.94 16.84 4.40
CA SER A 88 -4.02 18.30 4.42
C SER A 88 -4.99 18.78 5.51
N GLU A 89 -4.72 19.97 6.05
CA GLU A 89 -5.57 20.54 7.11
C GLU A 89 -7.03 20.71 6.66
N LEU A 90 -7.25 21.03 5.39
CA LEU A 90 -8.59 21.13 4.79
C LEU A 90 -9.34 19.78 4.81
N LYS A 91 -8.65 18.68 4.50
CA LYS A 91 -9.24 17.33 4.51
C LYS A 91 -9.52 16.85 5.94
N ARG A 92 -8.71 17.29 6.92
CA ARG A 92 -8.96 17.07 8.36
C ARG A 92 -10.18 17.84 8.87
N GLN A 93 -10.42 19.06 8.39
CA GLN A 93 -11.60 19.84 8.79
C GLN A 93 -12.92 19.20 8.31
N ILE A 94 -12.90 18.55 7.15
CA ILE A 94 -14.04 17.79 6.62
C ILE A 94 -14.18 16.45 7.36
N THR A 95 -13.07 15.79 7.68
CA THR A 95 -13.02 14.51 8.41
C THR A 95 -12.91 14.72 9.92
N LYS A 96 -13.80 15.54 10.51
CA LYS A 96 -13.84 15.84 11.95
C LYS A 96 -14.28 14.65 12.84
N ASP A 97 -14.30 13.44 12.32
CA ASP A 97 -14.52 12.24 13.12
C ASP A 97 -13.23 11.92 13.89
N GLN A 98 -13.15 12.38 15.15
CA GLN A 98 -12.05 12.00 16.06
C GLN A 98 -11.90 10.47 16.18
N LEU A 99 -13.00 9.73 15.99
CA LEU A 99 -13.03 8.26 15.94
C LEU A 99 -12.21 7.66 14.79
N LYS A 100 -11.99 8.42 13.71
CA LYS A 100 -11.24 7.96 12.52
C LYS A 100 -9.75 8.33 12.55
N ASP A 101 -9.31 9.11 13.54
CA ASP A 101 -7.94 9.58 13.65
C ASP A 101 -7.10 8.64 14.53
N PHE A 102 -6.06 8.09 13.92
CA PHE A 102 -5.10 7.18 14.55
C PHE A 102 -4.51 7.72 15.87
N ARG A 103 -4.31 9.03 15.98
CA ARG A 103 -3.76 9.62 17.22
C ARG A 103 -4.66 9.40 18.41
N PHE A 104 -5.98 9.46 18.20
CA PHE A 104 -6.96 9.22 19.26
C PHE A 104 -7.09 7.72 19.54
N THR A 105 -7.14 6.89 18.50
CA THR A 105 -7.23 5.43 18.69
C THR A 105 -5.97 4.87 19.37
N GLN A 106 -4.78 5.38 19.05
CA GLN A 106 -3.54 5.02 19.74
C GLN A 106 -3.57 5.42 21.23
N LYS A 107 -4.01 6.65 21.55
CA LYS A 107 -4.16 7.09 22.95
C LYS A 107 -5.15 6.22 23.72
N TRP A 108 -6.26 5.84 23.10
CA TRP A 108 -7.25 4.97 23.72
C TRP A 108 -6.73 3.55 23.91
N TYR A 109 -5.95 3.04 22.96
CA TYR A 109 -5.29 1.74 23.08
C TYR A 109 -4.31 1.72 24.27
N GLU A 110 -3.45 2.73 24.38
CA GLU A 110 -2.52 2.88 25.50
C GLU A 110 -3.24 3.04 26.85
N ALA A 111 -4.34 3.81 26.89
CA ALA A 111 -5.15 3.95 28.09
C ALA A 111 -5.85 2.64 28.49
N ALA A 112 -6.34 1.86 27.52
CA ALA A 112 -6.92 0.54 27.76
C ALA A 112 -5.89 -0.45 28.33
N LEU A 113 -4.65 -0.43 27.80
CA LEU A 113 -3.55 -1.22 28.35
C LEU A 113 -3.19 -0.81 29.77
N LYS A 114 -3.08 0.49 30.05
CA LYS A 114 -2.75 1.03 31.39
C LYS A 114 -3.81 0.71 32.43
N SER A 115 -5.08 0.67 32.03
CA SER A 115 -6.20 0.33 32.91
C SER A 115 -6.42 -1.18 33.06
N GLY A 116 -5.61 -2.03 32.41
CA GLY A 116 -5.74 -3.48 32.46
C GLY A 116 -6.94 -4.04 31.67
N ASN A 117 -7.68 -3.19 30.93
CA ASN A 117 -8.83 -3.59 30.15
C ASN A 117 -8.40 -4.22 28.81
N ARG A 118 -8.07 -5.51 28.86
CA ARG A 118 -7.57 -6.29 27.71
C ARG A 118 -8.58 -6.42 26.58
N GLU A 119 -9.88 -6.50 26.89
CA GLU A 119 -10.93 -6.62 25.87
C GLU A 119 -11.01 -5.35 25.02
N LYS A 120 -11.06 -4.18 25.67
CA LYS A 120 -11.08 -2.90 24.98
C LYS A 120 -9.79 -2.64 24.20
N ALA A 121 -8.64 -3.02 24.74
CA ALA A 121 -7.38 -2.94 24.01
C ALA A 121 -7.41 -3.81 22.75
N LYS A 122 -7.96 -5.02 22.83
CA LYS A 122 -8.11 -5.92 21.67
C LYS A 122 -9.07 -5.35 20.62
N GLU A 123 -10.21 -4.80 21.04
CA GLU A 123 -11.17 -4.14 20.15
C GLU A 123 -10.53 -2.98 19.38
N ILE A 124 -9.82 -2.10 20.07
CA ILE A 124 -9.13 -0.96 19.43
C ILE A 124 -8.01 -1.45 18.50
N ALA A 125 -7.25 -2.48 18.89
CA ALA A 125 -6.21 -3.04 18.04
C ALA A 125 -6.74 -3.63 16.72
N LEU A 126 -7.99 -4.12 16.74
CA LEU A 126 -8.68 -4.65 15.57
C LEU A 126 -9.43 -3.57 14.77
N SER A 127 -9.51 -2.33 15.27
CA SER A 127 -10.09 -1.21 14.52
C SER A 127 -9.29 -0.94 13.25
N LYS A 128 -9.99 -0.56 12.18
CA LYS A 128 -9.37 -0.34 10.86
C LYS A 128 -8.36 0.80 10.91
N GLU A 129 -8.66 1.83 11.70
CA GLU A 129 -7.87 3.03 11.88
C GLU A 129 -6.52 2.72 12.53
N TYR A 130 -6.54 1.92 13.61
CA TYR A 130 -5.33 1.49 14.31
C TYR A 130 -4.53 0.51 13.46
N LEU A 131 -5.21 -0.46 12.86
CA LEU A 131 -4.57 -1.51 12.08
C LEU A 131 -3.87 -0.97 10.83
N TRP A 132 -4.53 -0.10 10.07
CA TRP A 132 -4.01 0.39 8.80
C TRP A 132 -2.71 1.20 8.96
N GLN A 133 -2.62 2.05 9.98
CA GLN A 133 -1.40 2.82 10.22
C GLN A 133 -0.23 1.92 10.63
N ASN A 134 -0.48 0.89 11.44
CA ASN A 134 0.54 -0.10 11.75
C ASN A 134 0.97 -0.88 10.51
N VAL A 135 0.04 -1.29 9.65
CA VAL A 135 0.35 -1.95 8.38
C VAL A 135 1.27 -1.10 7.50
N ILE A 136 1.01 0.21 7.39
CA ILE A 136 1.87 1.13 6.63
C ILE A 136 3.24 1.30 7.29
N LEU A 137 3.28 1.44 8.61
CA LEU A 137 4.53 1.57 9.36
C LEU A 137 5.41 0.33 9.23
N GLU A 138 4.86 -0.85 9.49
CA GLU A 138 5.56 -2.14 9.38
C GLU A 138 6.02 -2.37 7.92
N SER A 139 5.23 -1.96 6.92
CA SER A 139 5.63 -1.99 5.50
C SER A 139 6.87 -1.12 5.22
N LYS A 140 6.90 0.12 5.72
CA LYS A 140 8.06 1.03 5.56
C LYS A 140 9.30 0.48 6.25
N GLN A 141 9.14 -0.06 7.45
CA GLN A 141 10.23 -0.68 8.21
C GLN A 141 10.83 -1.87 7.46
N LEU A 142 9.98 -2.75 6.90
CA LEU A 142 10.44 -3.88 6.10
C LEU A 142 11.20 -3.41 4.86
N LEU A 143 10.66 -2.43 4.11
CA LEU A 143 11.33 -1.88 2.94
C LEU A 143 12.69 -1.27 3.29
N GLY A 144 12.75 -0.48 4.36
CA GLY A 144 13.98 0.11 4.86
C GLY A 144 15.01 -0.92 5.30
N ALA A 145 14.59 -1.97 6.02
CA ALA A 145 15.46 -3.06 6.45
C ALA A 145 16.05 -3.85 5.26
N LEU A 146 15.32 -3.92 4.14
CA LEU A 146 15.75 -4.59 2.91
C LEU A 146 16.51 -3.67 1.95
N GLY A 147 16.70 -2.38 2.29
CA GLY A 147 17.35 -1.41 1.42
C GLY A 147 16.54 -1.01 0.18
N VAL A 148 15.22 -1.20 0.22
CA VAL A 148 14.32 -0.80 -0.88
C VAL A 148 13.94 0.67 -0.72
N PRO A 149 14.13 1.52 -1.75
CA PRO A 149 13.85 2.94 -1.64
C PRO A 149 12.35 3.19 -1.49
N TYR A 150 12.00 4.06 -0.54
CA TYR A 150 10.65 4.59 -0.40
C TYR A 150 10.67 6.08 -0.10
N ILE A 151 9.58 6.77 -0.46
CA ILE A 151 9.38 8.21 -0.31
C ILE A 151 8.04 8.43 0.38
N GLU A 152 8.00 9.35 1.34
CA GLU A 152 6.75 9.89 1.86
C GLU A 152 6.36 11.12 1.03
N SER A 153 5.20 11.05 0.39
CA SER A 153 4.65 12.18 -0.34
C SER A 153 4.32 13.33 0.61
N PRO A 154 4.37 14.60 0.19
CA PRO A 154 3.79 15.70 0.95
C PRO A 154 2.28 15.59 1.12
N ALA A 155 1.61 14.89 0.19
CA ALA A 155 0.15 14.75 0.16
C ALA A 155 -0.27 13.31 -0.18
N SER A 156 -0.24 12.92 -1.44
CA SER A 156 -0.71 11.60 -1.91
C SER A 156 0.39 10.82 -2.63
N ALA A 157 0.45 9.51 -2.40
CA ALA A 157 1.34 8.57 -3.05
C ALA A 157 1.24 8.64 -4.58
N GLU A 158 0.03 8.66 -5.14
CA GLU A 158 -0.19 8.67 -6.59
C GLU A 158 0.31 9.96 -7.24
N SER A 159 0.15 11.10 -6.56
CA SER A 159 0.71 12.37 -7.02
C SER A 159 2.25 12.35 -7.04
N GLN A 160 2.87 11.69 -6.04
CA GLN A 160 4.31 11.51 -5.97
C GLN A 160 4.80 10.57 -7.07
N CYS A 161 4.09 9.47 -7.32
CA CYS A 161 4.38 8.57 -8.45
C CYS A 161 4.34 9.32 -9.78
N ALA A 162 3.28 10.10 -10.02
CA ALA A 162 3.15 10.89 -11.24
C ALA A 162 4.29 11.90 -11.39
N TYR A 163 4.69 12.55 -10.30
CA TYR A 163 5.81 13.48 -10.29
C TYR A 163 7.14 12.81 -10.66
N LEU A 164 7.47 11.67 -10.04
CA LEU A 164 8.71 10.93 -10.33
C LEU A 164 8.80 10.53 -11.81
N VAL A 165 7.69 10.13 -12.42
CA VAL A 165 7.64 9.78 -13.84
C VAL A 165 7.81 11.01 -14.72
N LYS A 166 7.14 12.12 -14.41
CA LYS A 166 7.30 13.38 -15.14
C LYS A 166 8.74 13.91 -15.12
N GLN A 167 9.45 13.70 -14.01
CA GLN A 167 10.85 14.12 -13.86
C GLN A 167 11.85 13.14 -14.49
N GLY A 168 11.39 12.02 -15.07
CA GLY A 168 12.27 11.00 -15.65
C GLY A 168 13.06 10.19 -14.61
N ILE A 169 12.72 10.29 -13.33
CA ILE A 169 13.34 9.52 -12.24
C ILE A 169 12.81 8.08 -12.26
N ALA A 170 11.53 7.90 -12.58
CA ALA A 170 10.90 6.61 -12.81
C ALA A 170 10.38 6.54 -14.26
N ASN A 171 10.37 5.34 -14.84
CA ASN A 171 9.83 5.13 -16.19
C ASN A 171 8.31 5.04 -16.17
N TYR A 172 7.74 4.50 -15.08
CA TYR A 172 6.30 4.23 -14.97
C TYR A 172 5.79 4.42 -13.54
N SER A 173 4.52 4.80 -13.39
CA SER A 173 3.79 4.61 -12.13
C SER A 173 3.18 3.20 -12.08
N ASN A 174 3.02 2.62 -10.89
CA ASN A 174 2.34 1.34 -10.71
C ASN A 174 1.24 1.46 -9.66
N SER A 175 -0.02 1.37 -10.11
CA SER A 175 -1.24 1.33 -9.29
C SER A 175 -2.33 0.54 -10.04
N GLN A 176 -3.36 0.09 -9.32
CA GLN A 176 -4.60 -0.39 -9.97
C GLN A 176 -5.59 0.73 -10.28
N ASP A 177 -5.46 1.86 -9.57
CA ASP A 177 -6.28 3.04 -9.79
C ASP A 177 -5.68 3.90 -10.91
N PHE A 178 -6.43 4.91 -11.36
CA PHE A 178 -6.04 5.77 -12.47
C PHE A 178 -5.63 7.17 -12.02
N ASP A 179 -5.56 7.42 -10.72
CA ASP A 179 -5.52 8.80 -10.24
C ASP A 179 -4.14 9.42 -10.51
N SER A 180 -3.08 8.59 -10.58
CA SER A 180 -1.77 9.05 -11.10
C SER A 180 -1.86 9.67 -12.52
N LEU A 181 -2.73 9.19 -13.40
CA LEU A 181 -2.95 9.81 -14.72
C LEU A 181 -3.62 11.18 -14.59
N LEU A 182 -4.52 11.35 -13.62
CA LEU A 182 -5.16 12.65 -13.34
C LEU A 182 -4.16 13.67 -12.79
N PHE A 183 -3.13 13.21 -12.07
CA PHE A 183 -1.96 14.02 -11.73
C PHE A 183 -1.00 14.24 -12.91
N GLY A 184 -1.35 13.76 -14.10
CA GLY A 184 -0.62 13.92 -15.36
C GLY A 184 0.52 12.92 -15.55
N CYS A 185 0.51 11.77 -14.88
CA CYS A 185 1.52 10.73 -15.10
C CYS A 185 1.56 10.34 -16.59
N PRO A 186 2.73 10.39 -17.25
CA PRO A 186 2.87 10.00 -18.65
C PRO A 186 2.55 8.52 -18.92
N SER A 187 2.83 7.63 -17.96
CA SER A 187 2.70 6.18 -18.17
C SER A 187 2.37 5.45 -16.87
N LEU A 188 1.24 4.73 -16.87
CA LEU A 188 0.74 3.94 -15.75
C LEU A 188 0.77 2.44 -16.09
N LEU A 189 1.38 1.66 -15.21
CA LEU A 189 1.36 0.20 -15.24
C LEU A 189 0.31 -0.34 -14.27
N GLN A 190 -0.62 -1.11 -14.82
CA GLN A 190 -1.58 -1.90 -14.05
C GLN A 190 -1.19 -3.37 -14.10
N ASN A 191 -1.76 -4.18 -13.20
CA ASN A 191 -1.59 -5.65 -13.17
C ASN A 191 -0.16 -6.21 -13.10
N LEU A 192 0.89 -5.39 -12.98
CA LEU A 192 2.30 -5.83 -12.89
C LEU A 192 2.50 -6.93 -11.83
N SER A 193 1.78 -6.74 -10.73
CA SER A 193 1.70 -7.54 -9.52
C SER A 193 0.75 -8.73 -9.45
N LYS A 194 -0.15 -8.89 -10.43
CA LYS A 194 -1.16 -9.93 -10.33
C LYS A 194 -0.46 -11.24 -10.67
N SER A 195 -0.16 -12.02 -9.63
CA SER A 195 0.15 -13.44 -9.79
C SER A 195 -0.95 -14.03 -10.67
N LEU A 196 -0.61 -14.35 -11.91
CA LEU A 196 -1.37 -15.31 -12.70
C LEU A 196 -1.23 -16.65 -11.95
N ARG A 197 -2.16 -16.88 -11.04
CA ARG A 197 -2.57 -18.20 -10.57
C ARG A 197 -4.06 -18.28 -10.76
#